data_AF-A0A9D6GAX8-F1
#
_entry.id   AF-A0A9D6GAX8-F1
#
_cell.length_a   1.000
_cell.length_b   1.000
_cell.length_c   1.000
_cell.angle_alpha   90.00
_cell.angle_beta   90.00
_cell.angle_gamma   90.00
#
_symmetry.space_group_name_H-M   'P 1'
#
loop_
_entity.id
_entity.type
_entity.pdbx_description
1 polymer ?
#
loop_
_entity_poly.entity_id
_entity_poly.type
_entity_poly.pdbx_seq_one_letter_code
_entity_poly.pdbx_strand_id
1 'polypeptide(L)'
;LIKVTTYVGYFAGWNATGNLAPWFAGMVAALLTTYVTFLPSFLFIIGGAPYIEKLQTLAWAKSALAAITAAVVGVILNLTVFFGRAVLFPAAGGVDWIAAAAAAVAFALLTWGRVTVPWLVAIGAAYGLVKALVF
;
A
#
# COMPACT_ATOMS: atom_id res chain seq x y z
N LEU A 1 -1.53 -1.97 -5.29
CA LEU A 1 -1.93 -0.55 -5.19
C LEU A 1 -3.43 -0.38 -4.97
N ILE A 2 -4.30 -1.07 -5.73
CA ILE A 2 -5.75 -0.86 -5.64
C ILE A 2 -6.34 -1.07 -4.24
N LYS A 3 -5.88 -2.06 -3.46
CA LYS A 3 -6.37 -2.27 -2.09
C LYS A 3 -6.07 -1.06 -1.18
N VAL A 4 -4.95 -0.39 -1.38
CA VAL A 4 -4.58 0.82 -0.63
C VAL A 4 -5.45 2.00 -1.08
N THR A 5 -5.68 2.18 -2.38
CA THR A 5 -6.54 3.27 -2.85
C THR A 5 -8.01 3.07 -2.48
N THR A 6 -8.53 1.83 -2.51
CA THR A 6 -9.87 1.50 -1.99
C THR A 6 -9.97 1.82 -0.49
N TYR A 7 -8.94 1.52 0.29
CA TYR A 7 -8.88 1.86 1.72
C TYR A 7 -8.87 3.39 1.94
N VAL A 8 -8.02 4.13 1.23
CA VAL A 8 -8.00 5.59 1.31
C VAL A 8 -9.33 6.20 0.85
N GLY A 9 -9.96 5.64 -0.18
CA GLY A 9 -11.29 6.03 -0.66
C GLY A 9 -12.38 5.82 0.40
N TYR A 10 -12.32 4.73 1.16
CA TYR A 10 -13.22 4.51 2.30
C TYR A 10 -13.09 5.62 3.34
N PHE A 11 -11.87 5.95 3.76
CA PHE A 11 -11.63 7.02 4.73
C PHE A 11 -12.01 8.40 4.20
N ALA A 12 -11.82 8.66 2.90
CA ALA A 12 -12.31 9.87 2.27
C ALA A 12 -13.84 9.99 2.38
N GLY A 13 -14.59 8.91 2.08
CA GLY A 13 -16.05 8.88 2.22
C GLY A 13 -16.53 8.92 3.68
N TRP A 14 -15.79 8.31 4.61
CA TRP A 14 -16.10 8.36 6.04
C TRP A 14 -15.99 9.76 6.63
N ASN A 15 -15.01 10.55 6.17
CA ASN A 15 -14.83 11.94 6.62
C ASN A 15 -15.73 12.95 5.87
N ALA A 16 -16.31 12.55 4.73
CA ALA A 16 -17.15 13.38 3.88
C ALA A 16 -18.57 12.79 3.74
N THR A 17 -19.25 12.65 4.87
CA THR A 17 -20.54 11.94 4.98
C THR A 17 -21.75 12.67 4.43
N GLY A 18 -21.73 14.01 4.43
CA GLY A 18 -22.93 14.80 4.16
C GLY A 18 -24.09 14.36 5.08
N ASN A 19 -25.20 13.91 4.48
CA ASN A 19 -26.38 13.40 5.17
C ASN A 19 -26.42 11.87 5.35
N LEU A 20 -25.40 11.14 4.88
CA LEU A 20 -25.37 9.67 4.94
C LEU A 20 -24.68 9.18 6.21
N ALA A 21 -25.01 7.95 6.62
CA ALA A 21 -24.29 7.30 7.71
C ALA A 21 -22.80 7.09 7.34
N PRO A 22 -21.84 7.34 8.25
CA PRO A 22 -20.39 7.24 8.00
C PRO A 22 -19.91 5.96 7.34
N TRP A 23 -20.40 4.83 7.84
CA TRP A 23 -20.03 3.53 7.30
C TRP A 23 -20.53 3.33 5.86
N PHE A 24 -21.71 3.85 5.54
CA PHE A 24 -22.31 3.73 4.21
C PHE A 24 -21.63 4.65 3.20
N ALA A 25 -21.36 5.90 3.58
CA ALA A 25 -20.61 6.85 2.75
C ALA A 25 -19.21 6.33 2.40
N GLY A 26 -18.51 5.75 3.39
CA GLY A 26 -17.23 5.07 3.17
C GLY A 26 -17.32 3.89 2.21
N MET A 27 -18.34 3.02 2.35
CA MET A 27 -18.53 1.87 1.45
C MET A 27 -18.79 2.32 0.00
N VAL A 28 -19.64 3.32 -0.21
CA VAL A 28 -19.93 3.88 -1.54
C VAL A 28 -18.66 4.47 -2.15
N ALA A 29 -17.88 5.25 -1.40
CA ALA A 29 -16.63 5.83 -1.87
C ALA A 29 -15.57 4.76 -2.21
N ALA A 30 -15.48 3.69 -1.42
CA ALA A 30 -14.60 2.56 -1.66
C ALA A 30 -14.99 1.78 -2.94
N LEU A 31 -16.28 1.53 -3.13
CA LEU A 31 -16.81 0.88 -4.34
C LEU A 31 -16.56 1.76 -5.58
N LEU A 32 -16.82 3.06 -5.49
CA LEU A 32 -16.58 4.00 -6.57
C LEU A 32 -15.09 4.04 -6.95
N THR A 33 -14.20 4.14 -5.96
CA THR A 33 -12.75 4.13 -6.20
C THR A 33 -12.30 2.83 -6.87
N THR A 34 -12.85 1.71 -6.43
CA THR A 34 -12.58 0.38 -7.02
C THR A 34 -13.05 0.34 -8.47
N TYR A 35 -14.28 0.76 -8.75
CA TYR A 35 -14.86 0.80 -10.09
C TYR A 35 -14.06 1.69 -11.05
N VAL A 36 -13.80 2.93 -10.65
CA VAL A 36 -13.12 3.93 -11.48
C VAL A 36 -11.65 3.57 -11.72
N THR A 37 -11.01 2.76 -10.87
CA THR A 37 -9.63 2.33 -11.10
C THR A 37 -9.56 1.01 -11.89
N PHE A 38 -10.41 0.03 -11.56
CA PHE A 38 -10.37 -1.29 -12.20
C PHE A 38 -10.95 -1.27 -13.61
N LEU A 39 -12.11 -0.65 -13.82
CA LEU A 39 -12.80 -0.70 -15.10
C LEU A 39 -11.93 -0.13 -16.24
N PRO A 40 -11.34 1.08 -16.16
CA PRO A 40 -10.49 1.57 -17.24
C PRO A 40 -9.24 0.72 -17.42
N SER A 41 -8.63 0.21 -16.34
CA SER A 41 -7.45 -0.65 -16.44
C SER A 41 -7.73 -1.93 -17.22
N PHE A 42 -8.85 -2.59 -16.97
CA PHE A 42 -9.25 -3.78 -17.72
C PHE A 42 -9.61 -3.47 -19.18
N LEU A 43 -10.29 -2.34 -19.43
CA LEU A 43 -10.57 -1.88 -20.79
C LEU A 43 -9.27 -1.68 -21.57
N PHE A 44 -8.26 -1.05 -20.97
CA PHE A 44 -6.94 -0.86 -21.60
C PHE A 44 -6.15 -2.16 -21.76
N ILE A 45 -6.26 -3.11 -20.85
CA ILE A 45 -5.59 -4.42 -20.98
C ILE A 45 -6.19 -5.21 -22.14
N ILE A 46 -7.52 -5.33 -22.20
CA ILE A 46 -8.19 -6.11 -23.25
C ILE A 46 -8.05 -5.41 -24.61
N GLY A 47 -8.25 -4.08 -24.65
CA GLY A 47 -8.09 -3.31 -25.88
C GLY A 47 -6.63 -3.17 -26.34
N GLY A 48 -5.68 -3.16 -25.40
CA GLY A 48 -4.25 -2.99 -25.64
C GLY A 48 -3.48 -4.30 -25.92
N ALA A 49 -4.05 -5.46 -25.60
CA ALA A 49 -3.42 -6.78 -25.78
C ALA A 49 -2.76 -6.99 -27.17
N PRO A 50 -3.44 -6.76 -28.32
CA PRO A 50 -2.84 -7.02 -29.63
C PRO A 50 -1.70 -6.05 -29.98
N TYR A 51 -1.69 -4.86 -29.38
CA TYR A 51 -0.62 -3.87 -29.57
C TYR A 51 0.60 -4.18 -28.69
N ILE A 52 0.37 -4.65 -27.47
CA ILE A 52 1.43 -5.04 -26.53
C ILE A 52 2.23 -6.23 -27.06
N GLU A 53 1.59 -7.22 -27.69
CA GLU A 53 2.29 -8.36 -28.30
C GLU A 53 3.29 -7.91 -29.38
N LYS A 54 2.91 -6.95 -30.22
CA LYS A 54 3.80 -6.37 -31.24
C LYS A 54 4.96 -5.61 -30.59
N LEU A 55 4.70 -4.82 -29.56
CA LEU A 55 5.74 -4.06 -28.85
C LEU A 55 6.73 -4.98 -28.12
N GLN A 56 6.28 -6.10 -27.56
CA GLN A 56 7.18 -7.04 -26.86
C GLN A 56 8.18 -7.75 -27.78
N THR A 57 7.97 -7.76 -29.10
CA THR A 57 8.97 -8.26 -30.05
C THR A 57 10.17 -7.33 -30.20
N LEU A 58 10.03 -6.04 -29.84
CA LEU A 58 11.06 -5.04 -29.98
C LEU A 58 11.97 -5.00 -28.74
N ALA A 59 13.28 -5.09 -28.94
CA ALA A 59 14.26 -5.11 -27.85
C ALA A 59 14.21 -3.85 -26.96
N TRP A 60 13.98 -2.67 -27.54
CA TRP A 60 13.89 -1.40 -26.81
C TRP A 60 12.64 -1.32 -25.90
N ALA A 61 11.54 -1.96 -26.28
CA ALA A 61 10.32 -1.98 -25.48
C ALA A 61 10.50 -2.84 -24.22
N LYS A 62 11.23 -3.97 -24.33
CA LYS A 62 11.61 -4.78 -23.16
C LYS A 62 12.50 -4.00 -22.18
N SER A 63 13.49 -3.27 -22.69
CA SER A 63 14.32 -2.42 -21.82
C SER A 63 13.54 -1.27 -21.18
N ALA A 64 12.58 -0.68 -21.89
CA ALA A 64 11.71 0.35 -21.32
C ALA A 64 10.84 -0.22 -20.17
N LEU A 65 10.27 -1.42 -20.33
CA LEU A 65 9.54 -2.09 -19.25
C LEU A 65 10.42 -2.38 -18.03
N ALA A 66 11.68 -2.80 -18.25
CA ALA A 66 12.64 -2.97 -17.16
C ALA A 66 13.00 -1.64 -16.47
N ALA A 67 13.09 -0.54 -17.22
CA ALA A 67 13.31 0.78 -16.64
C ALA A 67 12.12 1.22 -15.77
N ILE A 68 10.88 0.89 -16.18
CA ILE A 68 9.67 1.17 -15.37
C ILE A 68 9.72 0.37 -14.06
N THR A 69 10.08 -0.93 -14.09
CA THR A 69 10.19 -1.71 -12.84
C THR A 69 11.28 -1.18 -11.92
N ALA A 70 12.43 -0.76 -12.47
CA ALA A 70 13.48 -0.11 -11.70
C ALA A 70 13.03 1.22 -11.07
N ALA A 71 12.29 2.05 -11.82
CA ALA A 71 11.73 3.29 -11.31
C ALA A 71 10.75 3.05 -10.16
N VAL A 72 9.88 2.04 -10.28
CA VAL A 72 8.94 1.66 -9.21
C VAL A 72 9.68 1.21 -7.95
N VAL A 73 10.75 0.42 -8.07
CA VAL A 73 11.59 0.04 -6.92
C VAL A 73 12.22 1.27 -6.26
N GLY A 74 12.70 2.24 -7.06
CA GLY A 74 13.21 3.51 -6.55
C GLY A 74 12.16 4.32 -5.78
N VAL A 75 10.93 4.39 -6.28
CA VAL A 75 9.81 5.06 -5.59
C VAL A 75 9.47 4.35 -4.27
N ILE A 76 9.45 3.00 -4.26
CA ILE A 76 9.21 2.24 -3.03
C ILE A 76 10.30 2.55 -2.01
N LEU A 77 11.58 2.55 -2.41
CA LEU A 77 12.69 2.90 -1.51
C LEU A 77 12.54 4.31 -0.94
N ASN A 78 12.16 5.30 -1.77
CA ASN A 78 11.93 6.67 -1.32
C ASN A 78 10.81 6.74 -0.27
N LEU A 79 9.67 6.09 -0.51
CA LEU A 79 8.56 6.04 0.44
C LEU A 79 8.95 5.29 1.72
N THR A 80 9.72 4.20 1.62
CA THR A 80 10.24 3.48 2.79
C THR A 80 11.11 4.38 3.65
N VAL A 81 11.99 5.19 3.07
CA VAL A 81 12.81 6.16 3.83
C VAL A 81 11.93 7.24 4.45
N PHE A 82 10.95 7.77 3.71
CA PHE A 82 10.03 8.79 4.21
C PHE A 82 9.24 8.30 5.43
N PHE A 83 8.59 7.15 5.33
CA PHE A 83 7.84 6.56 6.44
C PHE A 83 8.76 6.07 7.56
N GLY A 84 9.91 5.47 7.23
CA GLY A 84 10.89 5.01 8.20
C GLY A 84 11.39 6.15 9.09
N ARG A 85 11.65 7.34 8.51
CA ARG A 85 12.00 8.53 9.29
C ARG A 85 10.86 8.97 10.22
N ALA A 86 9.63 9.03 9.71
CA ALA A 86 8.46 9.43 10.50
C ALA A 86 8.16 8.47 11.66
N VAL A 87 8.44 7.18 11.48
CA VAL A 87 8.23 6.14 12.50
C VAL A 87 9.36 6.09 13.52
N LEU A 88 10.63 6.22 13.09
CA LEU A 88 11.79 6.11 13.99
C LEU A 88 12.05 7.38 14.80
N PHE A 89 11.65 8.55 14.28
CA PHE A 89 11.86 9.85 14.92
C PHE A 89 10.53 10.61 15.10
N PRO A 90 9.76 10.31 16.17
CA PRO A 90 8.52 11.02 16.47
C PRO A 90 8.77 12.50 16.81
N ALA A 91 7.77 13.34 16.54
CA ALA A 91 7.83 14.80 16.74
C ALA A 91 8.10 15.23 18.20
N ALA A 92 7.92 14.34 19.18
CA ALA A 92 8.21 14.57 20.59
C ALA A 92 9.72 14.61 20.93
N GLY A 93 10.59 14.27 19.97
CA GLY A 93 12.04 14.20 20.16
C GLY A 93 12.48 12.88 20.79
N GLY A 94 13.51 12.26 20.21
CA GLY A 94 14.05 10.96 20.63
C GLY A 94 13.85 9.86 19.59
N VAL A 95 14.64 8.79 19.71
CA VAL A 95 14.49 7.56 18.91
C VAL A 95 13.45 6.67 19.59
N ASP A 96 12.40 6.27 18.86
CA ASP A 96 11.48 5.25 19.37
C ASP A 96 12.13 3.87 19.23
N TRP A 97 12.79 3.44 20.31
CA TRP A 97 13.45 2.14 20.38
C TRP A 97 12.47 0.96 20.26
N ILE A 98 11.20 1.14 20.61
CA ILE A 98 10.16 0.10 20.45
C ILE A 98 9.82 -0.04 18.97
N ALA A 99 9.65 1.07 18.25
CA ALA A 99 9.43 1.05 16.81
C ALA A 99 10.64 0.49 16.04
N ALA A 100 11.85 0.85 16.47
CA ALA A 100 13.09 0.31 15.90
C ALA A 100 13.24 -1.20 16.14
N ALA A 101 12.97 -1.67 17.36
CA ALA A 101 12.99 -3.10 17.69
C ALA A 101 11.90 -3.87 16.92
N ALA A 102 10.68 -3.33 16.84
CA ALA A 102 9.59 -3.93 16.06
C ALA A 102 9.94 -4.04 14.56
N ALA A 103 10.56 -3.00 14.00
CA ALA A 103 11.03 -3.02 12.61
C ALA A 103 12.12 -4.08 12.39
N ALA A 104 13.08 -4.21 13.31
CA ALA A 104 14.13 -5.22 13.24
C ALA A 104 13.56 -6.65 13.35
N VAL A 105 12.61 -6.87 14.26
CA VAL A 105 11.92 -8.16 14.43
C VAL A 105 11.10 -8.50 13.19
N ALA A 106 10.33 -7.55 12.64
CA ALA A 106 9.56 -7.75 11.41
C ALA A 106 10.47 -8.08 10.22
N PHE A 107 11.60 -7.38 10.09
CA PHE A 107 12.60 -7.66 9.06
C PHE A 107 13.17 -9.08 9.21
N ALA A 108 13.59 -9.47 10.40
CA ALA A 108 14.12 -10.81 10.68
C ALA A 108 13.09 -11.92 10.40
N LEU A 109 11.82 -11.71 10.77
CA LEU A 109 10.73 -12.66 10.51
C LEU A 109 10.43 -12.83 9.02
N LEU A 110 10.56 -11.77 8.23
CA LEU A 110 10.36 -11.82 6.78
C LEU A 110 11.53 -12.52 6.07
N THR A 111 12.78 -12.27 6.50
CA THR A 111 13.96 -12.85 5.86
C THR A 111 14.22 -14.29 6.26
N TRP A 112 13.96 -14.66 7.52
CA TRP A 112 14.26 -16.00 8.06
C TRP A 112 13.03 -16.87 8.31
N GLY A 113 11.92 -16.28 8.74
CA GLY A 113 10.75 -17.05 9.18
C GLY A 113 9.83 -17.54 8.07
N ARG A 114 9.97 -17.04 6.83
CA ARG A 114 8.99 -17.20 5.73
C ARG A 114 7.53 -17.02 6.20
N VAL A 115 7.33 -16.19 7.22
CA VAL A 115 6.01 -15.92 7.78
C VAL A 115 5.24 -15.15 6.73
N THR A 116 4.04 -15.62 6.40
CA THR A 116 3.19 -14.95 5.42
C THR A 116 2.80 -13.58 5.96
N VAL A 117 2.92 -12.55 5.11
CA VAL A 117 2.64 -11.14 5.42
C VAL A 117 1.33 -10.91 6.19
N PRO A 118 0.22 -11.64 5.93
CA PRO A 118 -1.02 -11.48 6.71
C PRO A 118 -0.84 -11.74 8.21
N TRP A 119 0.06 -12.64 8.59
CA TRP A 119 0.27 -13.00 10.00
C TRP A 119 1.09 -11.97 10.76
N LEU A 120 2.06 -11.36 10.10
CA LEU A 120 2.77 -10.18 10.62
C LEU A 120 1.81 -9.00 10.83
N VAL A 121 0.88 -8.76 9.91
CA VAL A 121 -0.12 -7.69 10.05
C VAL A 121 -1.08 -7.98 11.20
N ALA A 122 -1.53 -9.22 11.38
CA ALA A 122 -2.40 -9.58 12.48
C ALA A 122 -1.72 -9.44 13.85
N ILE A 123 -0.44 -9.83 13.98
CA ILE A 123 0.34 -9.66 15.21
C ILE A 123 0.55 -8.18 15.50
N GLY A 124 0.88 -7.37 14.49
CA GLY A 124 1.01 -5.92 14.62
C GLY A 124 -0.31 -5.24 15.01
N ALA A 125 -1.43 -5.66 14.43
CA ALA A 125 -2.76 -5.19 14.79
C ALA A 125 -3.12 -5.57 16.22
N ALA A 126 -2.86 -6.81 16.63
CA ALA A 126 -3.08 -7.26 18.01
C ALA A 126 -2.24 -6.46 19.02
N TYR A 127 -0.97 -6.21 18.71
CA TYR A 127 -0.10 -5.38 19.55
C TYR A 127 -0.61 -3.93 19.65
N GLY A 128 -1.05 -3.34 18.54
CA GLY A 128 -1.65 -2.00 18.53
C GLY A 128 -2.95 -1.91 19.34
N LEU A 129 -3.80 -2.94 19.25
CA LEU A 129 -5.07 -3.02 19.97
C LEU A 129 -4.85 -3.19 21.48
N VAL A 130 -3.85 -4.00 21.89
CA VAL A 130 -3.42 -4.11 23.28
C VAL A 130 -2.90 -2.78 23.80
N LYS A 131 -2.08 -2.06 23.01
CA LYS A 131 -1.54 -0.76 23.44
C LYS A 131 -2.63 0.31 23.59
N ALA A 132 -3.65 0.31 22.72
CA ALA A 132 -4.78 1.22 22.75
C ALA A 132 -5.85 0.90 23.82
N LEU A 133 -5.77 -0.27 24.46
CA LEU A 133 -6.62 -0.65 25.60
C LEU A 133 -5.91 -0.43 26.94
N VAL A 134 -4.58 -0.35 26.94
CA VAL A 134 -3.74 -0.14 28.12
C VAL A 134 -3.41 1.35 28.36
N PHE A 135 -3.53 2.19 27.32
CA PHE A 135 -3.39 3.65 27.35
C PHE A 135 -4.61 4.30 26.70
#